data_AF-W1J9G3-F1
#
_entry.id   AF-W1J9G3-F1
#
_cell.length_a   1.000
_cell.length_b   1.000
_cell.length_c   1.000
_cell.angle_alpha   90.00
_cell.angle_beta   90.00
_cell.angle_gamma   90.00
#
_symmetry.space_group_name_H-M   'P 1'
#
loop_
_entity.id
_entity.type
_entity.pdbx_description
1 polymer ?
#
loop_
_entity_poly.entity_id
_entity_poly.type
_entity_poly.pdbx_seq_one_letter_code
_entity_poly.pdbx_strand_id
1 'polypeptide(L)' 'MELRFLGTSAGIPTKERNVTSLILGLQTLRSALWMFDCGEGTQHQVITYQRTL' A
#
# COMPACT_ATOMS: atom_id res chain seq x y z
N MET A 1 11.67 -6.53 -7.96
CA MET A 1 11.42 -5.46 -6.96
C MET A 1 10.34 -4.55 -7.51
N GLU A 2 9.24 -4.35 -6.79
CA GLU A 2 8.08 -3.54 -7.20
C GLU A 2 7.68 -2.60 -6.07
N LEU A 3 7.38 -1.34 -6.37
CA LEU A 3 6.81 -0.39 -5.41
C LEU A 3 5.33 -0.21 -5.70
N ARG A 4 4.47 -0.39 -4.69
CA ARG A 4 3.04 -0.08 -4.77
C ARG A 4 2.66 0.94 -3.71
N PHE A 5 2.15 2.07 -4.17
CA PHE A 5 1.55 3.07 -3.30
C PHE A 5 0.12 2.63 -2.95
N LEU A 6 -0.19 2.57 -1.66
CA LEU A 6 -1.53 2.29 -1.15
C LEU A 6 -2.24 3.57 -0.71
N GLY A 7 -1.47 4.58 -0.29
CA GLY A 7 -1.96 5.93 -0.08
C GLY A 7 -0.83 6.94 -0.08
N THR A 8 -1.14 8.16 -0.52
CA THR A 8 -0.19 9.26 -0.78
C THR A 8 -0.68 10.60 -0.25
N SER A 9 -1.83 10.64 0.44
CA SER A 9 -2.31 11.84 1.12
C SER A 9 -1.55 12.07 2.43
N ALA A 10 -1.30 13.33 2.76
CA ALA A 10 -0.69 13.74 4.01
C ALA A 10 -1.76 14.15 5.04
N GLY A 11 -1.64 13.67 6.27
CA GLY A 11 -2.52 14.03 7.38
C GLY A 11 -3.89 13.34 7.32
N ILE A 12 -4.74 13.73 6.37
CA ILE A 12 -6.13 13.24 6.25
C ILE A 12 -6.38 12.56 4.90
N PRO A 13 -7.27 11.55 4.82
CA PRO A 13 -7.67 10.96 3.56
C PRO A 13 -8.51 11.96 2.73
N THR A 14 -8.42 11.87 1.42
CA THR A 14 -9.31 12.57 0.48
C THR A 14 -10.18 11.57 -0.28
N LYS A 15 -11.09 12.06 -1.13
CA LYS A 15 -11.92 11.18 -1.98
C LYS A 15 -11.07 10.38 -2.96
N GLU A 16 -9.93 10.93 -3.38
CA GLU A 16 -9.05 10.37 -4.41
C GLU A 16 -7.85 9.62 -3.83
N ARG A 17 -7.44 9.92 -2.59
CA ARG A 17 -6.19 9.40 -2.01
C ARG A 17 -6.36 9.03 -0.54
N ASN A 18 -5.99 7.79 -0.21
CA ASN A 18 -5.83 7.38 1.18
C ASN A 18 -4.57 8.02 1.82
N VAL A 19 -4.49 8.00 3.15
CA VAL A 19 -3.30 8.41 3.91
C VAL A 19 -2.12 7.47 3.67
N THR A 20 -0.92 7.93 4.03
CA THR A 20 0.37 7.33 3.68
C THR A 20 0.47 5.82 3.97
N SER A 21 0.75 5.04 2.92
CA SER A 21 1.25 3.66 3.02
C SER A 21 1.80 3.19 1.68
N LEU A 22 2.86 2.36 1.71
CA LEU A 22 3.53 1.79 0.56
C LEU A 22 3.95 0.33 0.81
N ILE A 23 3.82 -0.52 -0.20
CA ILE A 23 4.38 -1.86 -0.24
C ILE A 23 5.61 -1.89 -1.15
N LEU A 24 6.70 -2.45 -0.64
CA LEU A 24 7.84 -2.91 -1.43
C LEU A 24 7.75 -4.43 -1.60
N GLY A 25 7.48 -4.86 -2.84
CA GLY A 25 7.50 -6.25 -3.26
C GLY A 25 8.93 -6.71 -3.55
N LEU A 26 9.38 -7.73 -2.81
CA LEU A 26 10.71 -8.31 -2.95
C LEU A 26 10.69 -9.73 -3.53
N GLN A 27 9.61 -10.14 -4.20
CA GLN A 27 9.33 -11.52 -4.63
C GLN A 27 10.51 -12.17 -5.39
N THR A 28 11.26 -11.40 -6.16
CA THR A 28 12.45 -11.86 -6.91
C THR A 28 13.67 -12.15 -6.05
N LEU A 29 13.75 -11.60 -4.83
CA LEU A 29 14.84 -11.78 -3.87
C LEU A 29 14.42 -12.71 -2.72
N ARG A 30 13.16 -12.65 -2.30
CA ARG A 30 12.52 -13.53 -1.30
C ARG A 30 11.01 -13.39 -1.40
N SER A 31 10.27 -14.40 -0.97
CA SER A 31 8.81 -14.34 -0.86
C SER A 31 8.38 -13.45 0.31
N ALA A 32 8.55 -12.14 0.15
CA ALA A 32 8.25 -11.14 1.17
C ALA A 32 7.69 -9.86 0.56
N LEU A 33 6.76 -9.26 1.31
CA LEU A 33 6.28 -7.91 1.11
C LEU A 33 6.66 -7.10 2.33
N TRP A 34 7.20 -5.91 2.12
CA TRP A 34 7.53 -4.96 3.17
C TRP A 34 6.58 -3.78 3.10
N MET A 35 5.99 -3.41 4.24
CA MET A 35 5.09 -2.26 4.34
C MET A 35 5.80 -1.11 5.02
N PHE A 36 5.73 0.06 4.41
CA PHE A 36 6.24 1.32 4.94
C PHE A 36 5.03 2.23 5.17
N ASP A 37 4.87 2.65 6.42
CA ASP A 37 3.66 3.28 6.96
C ASP A 37 2.38 2.46 6.81
N CYS A 38 1.45 2.72 7.72
CA CYS A 38 0.16 2.05 7.77
C CYS A 38 -0.90 3.04 8.26
N GLY A 39 -1.11 4.11 7.49
CA GLY A 39 -2.18 5.05 7.77
C GLY A 39 -3.55 4.37 7.81
N GLU A 40 -4.54 5.05 8.39
CA GLU A 40 -5.92 4.57 8.46
C GLU A 40 -6.40 4.03 7.10
N GLY A 41 -7.10 2.89 7.11
CA GLY A 41 -7.68 2.33 5.90
C GLY A 41 -6.71 1.57 4.99
N THR A 42 -5.40 1.48 5.31
CA THR A 42 -4.42 0.72 4.51
C THR A 42 -4.87 -0.71 4.21
N GLN A 43 -5.52 -1.39 5.17
CA GLN A 43 -6.08 -2.74 4.95
C GLN A 43 -7.11 -2.80 3.81
N HIS A 44 -7.95 -1.78 3.65
CA HIS A 44 -8.93 -1.72 2.56
C HIS A 44 -8.23 -1.60 1.20
N GLN A 45 -7.13 -0.83 1.14
CA GLN A 45 -6.32 -0.68 -0.07
C GLN A 45 -5.59 -1.98 -0.42
N VAL A 46 -5.06 -2.71 0.57
CA VAL A 46 -4.45 -4.03 0.36
C VAL A 46 -5.46 -5.05 -0.16
N ILE A 47 -6.64 -5.13 0.46
CA ILE A 47 -7.70 -6.06 0.04
C ILE A 47 -8.16 -5.75 -1.39
N THR A 48 -8.32 -4.47 -1.72
CA THR A 48 -8.68 -4.03 -3.07
C THR A 48 -7.62 -4.44 -4.09
N TYR A 49 -6.34 -4.22 -3.76
CA TYR A 49 -5.23 -4.63 -4.61
C TYR A 49 -5.19 -6.15 -4.85
N GLN A 50 -5.34 -6.96 -3.80
CA GLN A 50 -5.32 -8.43 -3.93
C GLN A 50 -6.46 -8.97 -4.81
N ARG A 51 -7.58 -8.25 -4.94
CA ARG A 51 -8.67 -8.62 -5.85
C ARG A 51 -8.40 -8.29 -7.32
N THR A 52 -7.46 -7.41 -7.59
CA THR A 52 -7.08 -7.00 -8.96
C THR A 52 -5.91 -7.79 -9.54
N LEU A 53 -5.33 -8.70 -8.74
CA LEU A 53 -4.37 -9.72 -9.16
C LEU A 53 -5.07 -11.03 -9.50
#